data_AF-A0A5C7I688-F1
#
_entry.id   AF-A0A5C7I688-F1
#
_cell.length_a   1.000
_cell.length_b   1.000
_cell.length_c   1.000
_cell.angle_alpha   90.00
_cell.angle_beta   90.00
_cell.angle_gamma   90.00
#
_symmetry.space_group_name_H-M   'P 1'
#
loop_
_entity.id
_entity.type
_entity.pdbx_description
1 polymer ?
#
loop_
_entity_poly.entity_id
_entity_poly.type
_entity_poly.pdbx_seq_one_letter_code
_entity_poly.pdbx_strand_id
1 'polypeptide(L)'
;MFCNVLTTEFGCDDFTVVSSATFTFVNKCDYTIWPGVLANAGSSTLDSTGFELPKDSSRSFLAPTGWSGRFWARTGCNFDGSGSGSCLTGDCGSGQVECNGLGAAPPATLAEFTLGTGGQDFYDVSLVDGYNLPMIVEGSGGSGECAATGCVADVNQQCPAELRAGDGEACKSACEAFGSPEYCCSGAFNTPATCKPSVYSQMFKAACPKSYSYAYDDATSTFTCTGADYTVTFCPSSSPSQKSSSYAPPMTGSSTSPQQGSSLDYSGYGSGSGYPGTTTGAAGTGGTTESRTGSGETMLADGSYLAGLALGDSPRTTASLTGALQFTCLLLSLMFTFFYL
;
A
#
# COMPACT_ATOMS: atom_id res chain seq x y z
N MET A 1 30.62 -11.99 21.45
CA MET A 1 32.06 -12.11 21.10
C MET A 1 32.66 -13.19 21.98
N PHE A 2 32.74 -14.43 21.49
CA PHE A 2 33.43 -15.53 22.17
C PHE A 2 34.34 -16.20 21.15
N CYS A 3 35.66 -15.94 21.25
CA CYS A 3 36.68 -16.72 20.57
C CYS A 3 37.18 -17.79 21.54
N ASN A 4 36.92 -19.06 21.25
CA ASN A 4 37.66 -20.15 21.87
C ASN A 4 38.93 -20.40 21.07
N VAL A 5 40.07 -20.36 21.75
CA VAL A 5 41.40 -20.59 21.18
C VAL A 5 41.68 -22.09 21.18
N LEU A 6 41.75 -22.70 20.01
CA LEU A 6 42.59 -23.88 19.75
C LEU A 6 42.74 -24.06 18.23
N THR A 7 44.01 -24.26 17.83
CA THR A 7 44.51 -24.62 16.49
C THR A 7 44.41 -23.57 15.37
N THR A 8 45.54 -22.88 15.19
CA THR A 8 46.14 -22.44 13.92
C THR A 8 45.35 -22.70 12.63
N GLU A 9 44.56 -21.73 12.17
CA GLU A 9 44.59 -21.13 10.83
C GLU A 9 43.92 -19.75 10.93
N PHE A 10 44.63 -18.69 10.53
CA PHE A 10 44.07 -17.34 10.46
C PHE A 10 43.24 -17.23 9.17
N GLY A 11 41.96 -17.53 9.27
CA GLY A 11 40.92 -17.04 8.37
C GLY A 11 39.91 -16.27 9.21
N CYS A 12 40.01 -14.94 9.26
CA CYS A 12 38.79 -14.17 9.48
C CYS A 12 38.03 -14.30 8.17
N ASP A 13 37.07 -15.22 8.12
CA ASP A 13 36.00 -15.09 7.15
C ASP A 13 35.45 -13.67 7.34
N ASP A 14 35.61 -12.84 6.32
CA ASP A 14 34.91 -11.57 6.20
C ASP A 14 33.43 -11.92 6.18
N PHE A 15 32.85 -12.00 7.39
CA PHE A 15 31.42 -12.10 7.54
C PHE A 15 30.91 -10.74 7.07
N THR A 16 30.60 -10.65 5.77
CA THR A 16 29.82 -9.54 5.25
C THR A 16 28.56 -9.52 6.11
N VAL A 17 28.47 -8.53 7.00
CA VAL A 17 27.23 -8.26 7.71
C VAL A 17 26.30 -7.79 6.60
N VAL A 18 25.55 -8.73 6.03
CA VAL A 18 24.47 -8.39 5.11
C VAL A 18 23.47 -7.65 5.96
N SER A 19 23.49 -6.32 5.86
CA SER A 19 22.43 -5.49 6.42
C SER A 19 21.13 -5.96 5.74
N SER A 20 20.17 -6.34 6.56
CA SER A 20 18.87 -6.83 6.11
C SER A 20 17.83 -6.21 7.03
N ALA A 21 16.66 -5.91 6.45
CA ALA A 21 15.51 -5.48 7.23
C ALA A 21 14.64 -6.70 7.50
N THR A 22 14.19 -6.84 8.74
CA THR A 22 13.18 -7.83 9.09
C THR A 22 11.80 -7.24 8.85
N PHE A 23 11.01 -7.89 7.99
CA PHE A 23 9.58 -7.62 7.87
C PHE A 23 8.80 -8.59 8.75
N THR A 24 8.02 -8.07 9.70
CA THR A 24 7.13 -8.86 10.56
C THR A 24 5.67 -8.59 10.19
N PHE A 25 4.97 -9.62 9.76
CA PHE A 25 3.57 -9.58 9.39
C PHE A 25 2.74 -10.01 10.59
N VAL A 26 1.75 -9.21 10.98
CA VAL A 26 0.91 -9.47 12.15
C VAL A 26 -0.56 -9.42 11.75
N ASN A 27 -1.27 -10.52 11.95
CA ASN A 27 -2.71 -10.56 11.74
C ASN A 27 -3.45 -10.30 13.06
N LYS A 28 -4.08 -9.12 13.19
CA LYS A 28 -5.00 -8.82 14.30
C LYS A 28 -6.47 -8.90 13.89
N CYS A 29 -6.77 -9.25 12.64
CA CYS A 29 -8.14 -9.45 12.18
C CYS A 29 -8.77 -10.61 12.95
N ASP A 30 -10.09 -10.64 13.05
CA ASP A 30 -10.83 -11.71 13.73
C ASP A 30 -10.99 -12.97 12.86
N TYR A 31 -10.35 -13.01 11.70
CA TYR A 31 -10.31 -14.10 10.73
C TYR A 31 -8.90 -14.33 10.19
N THR A 32 -8.68 -15.48 9.55
CA THR A 32 -7.44 -15.78 8.82
C THR A 32 -7.33 -14.92 7.56
N ILE A 33 -6.13 -14.41 7.31
CA ILE A 33 -5.77 -13.70 6.08
C ILE A 33 -4.66 -14.44 5.36
N TRP A 34 -4.47 -14.15 4.07
CA TRP A 34 -3.38 -14.70 3.30
C TRP A 34 -2.53 -13.59 2.70
N PRO A 35 -1.46 -13.13 3.39
CA PRO A 35 -0.59 -12.11 2.83
C PRO A 35 0.01 -12.55 1.50
N GLY A 36 0.17 -11.58 0.61
CA GLY A 36 0.88 -11.70 -0.66
C GLY A 36 2.11 -10.80 -0.66
N VAL A 37 3.16 -11.26 -1.34
CA VAL A 37 4.44 -10.57 -1.45
C VAL A 37 4.84 -10.52 -2.91
N LEU A 38 5.10 -9.32 -3.40
CA LEU A 38 5.60 -9.08 -4.74
C LEU A 38 6.88 -8.24 -4.67
N ALA A 39 7.99 -8.82 -5.07
CA ALA A 39 9.23 -8.08 -5.31
C ALA A 39 9.12 -7.31 -6.62
N ASN A 40 9.63 -6.08 -6.66
CA ASN A 40 9.71 -5.28 -7.87
C ASN A 40 10.80 -5.80 -8.82
N ALA A 41 10.74 -5.39 -10.08
CA ALA A 41 11.75 -5.77 -11.07
C ALA A 41 13.17 -5.41 -10.58
N GLY A 42 14.07 -6.39 -10.63
CA GLY A 42 15.45 -6.25 -10.14
C GLY A 42 15.66 -6.55 -8.66
N SER A 43 14.58 -6.76 -7.87
CA SER A 43 14.67 -7.24 -6.50
C SER A 43 14.51 -8.76 -6.42
N SER A 44 15.16 -9.40 -5.46
CA SER A 44 15.01 -10.83 -5.22
C SER A 44 13.65 -11.15 -4.59
N THR A 45 13.11 -12.32 -4.91
CA THR A 45 11.99 -12.88 -4.16
C THR A 45 12.39 -13.12 -2.70
N LEU A 46 11.49 -12.86 -1.77
CA LEU A 46 11.66 -13.26 -0.36
C LEU A 46 11.36 -14.76 -0.21
N ASP A 47 11.47 -15.29 1.01
CA ASP A 47 11.29 -16.72 1.30
C ASP A 47 9.90 -17.27 0.91
N SER A 48 8.90 -16.38 0.73
CA SER A 48 7.57 -16.71 0.26
C SER A 48 6.98 -15.52 -0.51
N THR A 49 6.17 -15.82 -1.52
CA THR A 49 5.36 -14.88 -2.29
C THR A 49 3.90 -14.84 -1.83
N GLY A 50 3.48 -15.77 -0.99
CA GLY A 50 2.17 -15.76 -0.35
C GLY A 50 1.99 -16.88 0.67
N PHE A 51 1.29 -16.61 1.76
CA PHE A 51 1.17 -17.56 2.87
C PHE A 51 -0.12 -17.37 3.66
N GLU A 52 -0.52 -18.38 4.42
CA GLU A 52 -1.60 -18.28 5.40
C GLU A 52 -1.10 -17.63 6.69
N LEU A 53 -1.88 -16.68 7.23
CA LEU A 53 -1.61 -16.04 8.51
C LEU A 53 -2.88 -16.08 9.37
N PRO A 54 -3.01 -17.07 10.27
CA PRO A 54 -4.15 -17.20 11.19
C PRO A 54 -4.35 -15.96 12.07
N LYS A 55 -5.56 -15.82 12.62
CA LYS A 55 -5.87 -14.79 13.62
C LYS A 55 -4.84 -14.78 14.76
N ASP A 56 -4.48 -13.58 15.21
CA ASP A 56 -3.57 -13.30 16.33
C ASP A 56 -2.20 -13.98 16.19
N SER A 57 -1.75 -14.19 14.95
CA SER A 57 -0.45 -14.78 14.63
C SER A 57 0.46 -13.82 13.88
N SER A 58 1.75 -14.15 13.84
CA SER A 58 2.76 -13.37 13.13
C SER A 58 3.74 -14.26 12.39
N ARG A 59 4.30 -13.74 11.30
CA ARG A 59 5.38 -14.37 10.53
C ARG A 59 6.39 -13.31 10.10
N SER A 60 7.68 -13.63 10.12
CA SER A 60 8.73 -12.69 9.72
C SER A 60 9.56 -13.22 8.56
N PHE A 61 10.09 -12.29 7.75
CA PHE A 61 11.03 -12.56 6.67
C PHE A 61 12.18 -11.57 6.71
N LEU A 62 13.33 -11.98 6.19
CA LEU A 62 14.45 -11.09 5.94
C LEU A 62 14.37 -10.58 4.51
N ALA A 63 14.47 -9.27 4.33
CA ALA A 63 14.68 -8.65 3.03
C ALA A 63 16.12 -8.14 2.92
N PRO A 64 16.80 -8.39 1.79
CA PRO A 64 18.14 -7.87 1.59
C PRO A 64 18.11 -6.34 1.49
N THR A 65 19.26 -5.72 1.82
CA THR A 65 19.51 -4.32 1.50
C THR A 65 19.19 -4.03 0.02
N GLY A 66 18.58 -2.89 -0.27
CA GLY A 66 18.20 -2.52 -1.64
C GLY A 66 16.90 -3.15 -2.15
N TRP A 67 16.23 -3.98 -1.34
CA TRP A 67 14.98 -4.62 -1.74
C TRP A 67 13.86 -3.60 -1.96
N SER A 68 13.13 -3.76 -3.06
CA SER A 68 11.92 -2.99 -3.36
C SER A 68 10.78 -3.94 -3.70
N GLY A 69 9.59 -3.63 -3.22
CA GLY A 69 8.42 -4.45 -3.45
C GLY A 69 7.22 -3.99 -2.64
N ARG A 70 6.20 -4.83 -2.63
CA ARG A 70 4.93 -4.55 -1.98
C ARG A 70 4.32 -5.77 -1.33
N PHE A 71 3.52 -5.49 -0.32
CA PHE A 71 2.76 -6.46 0.44
C PHE A 71 1.28 -6.10 0.45
N TRP A 72 0.43 -7.11 0.53
CA TRP A 72 -1.02 -6.95 0.73
C TRP A 72 -1.54 -8.16 1.49
N ALA A 73 -2.83 -8.15 1.85
CA ALA A 73 -3.48 -9.33 2.41
C ALA A 73 -4.75 -9.68 1.63
N ARG A 74 -4.90 -10.98 1.36
CA ARG A 74 -6.07 -11.59 0.74
C ARG A 74 -7.08 -12.02 1.80
N THR A 75 -8.36 -11.93 1.49
CA THR A 75 -9.46 -12.34 2.39
C THR A 75 -10.46 -13.25 1.69
N GLY A 76 -11.21 -14.02 2.48
CA GLY A 76 -12.21 -14.95 1.96
C GLY A 76 -11.61 -16.06 1.10
N CYS A 77 -10.38 -16.49 1.39
CA CYS A 77 -9.71 -17.50 0.61
C CYS A 77 -10.23 -18.91 0.89
N ASN A 78 -10.28 -19.73 -0.16
CA ASN A 78 -10.59 -21.15 -0.07
C ASN A 78 -9.53 -21.95 -0.83
N PHE A 79 -8.50 -22.39 -0.11
CA PHE A 79 -7.44 -23.26 -0.64
C PHE A 79 -7.68 -24.70 -0.19
N ASP A 80 -7.50 -25.66 -1.10
CA ASP A 80 -7.56 -27.08 -0.79
C ASP A 80 -6.28 -27.57 -0.09
N GLY A 81 -6.22 -28.87 0.26
CA GLY A 81 -5.05 -29.47 0.91
C GLY A 81 -3.76 -29.46 0.07
N SER A 82 -3.83 -29.11 -1.21
CA SER A 82 -2.66 -28.90 -2.08
C SER A 82 -2.20 -27.44 -2.13
N GLY A 83 -2.93 -26.53 -1.49
CA GLY A 83 -2.70 -25.09 -1.57
C GLY A 83 -3.31 -24.43 -2.80
N SER A 84 -4.19 -25.13 -3.54
CA SER A 84 -4.84 -24.63 -4.75
C SER A 84 -6.19 -23.98 -4.44
N GLY A 85 -6.50 -22.83 -5.03
CA GLY A 85 -7.72 -22.10 -4.69
C GLY A 85 -7.71 -20.63 -5.14
N SER A 86 -8.61 -19.85 -4.55
CA SER A 86 -8.75 -18.41 -4.83
C SER A 86 -9.29 -17.64 -3.62
N CYS A 87 -9.19 -16.32 -3.68
CA CYS A 87 -9.65 -15.38 -2.66
C CYS A 87 -10.71 -14.41 -3.19
N LEU A 88 -11.52 -13.85 -2.28
CA LEU A 88 -12.54 -12.86 -2.63
C LEU A 88 -11.95 -11.47 -2.89
N THR A 89 -10.95 -11.07 -2.11
CA THR A 89 -10.27 -9.78 -2.26
C THR A 89 -8.76 -9.97 -2.35
N GLY A 90 -8.09 -9.13 -3.13
CA GLY A 90 -6.63 -9.14 -3.31
C GLY A 90 -6.05 -10.40 -3.94
N ASP A 91 -6.88 -11.27 -4.52
CA ASP A 91 -6.42 -12.52 -5.16
C ASP A 91 -5.34 -12.21 -6.20
N CYS A 92 -4.27 -13.02 -6.23
CA CYS A 92 -3.15 -12.77 -7.14
C CYS A 92 -3.23 -13.58 -8.44
N GLY A 93 -4.31 -14.34 -8.66
CA GLY A 93 -4.54 -15.06 -9.90
C GLY A 93 -3.60 -16.24 -10.17
N SER A 94 -2.72 -16.59 -9.22
CA SER A 94 -1.82 -17.75 -9.34
C SER A 94 -2.56 -19.08 -9.22
N GLY A 95 -3.78 -19.05 -8.67
CA GLY A 95 -4.54 -20.25 -8.30
C GLY A 95 -3.94 -21.01 -7.11
N GLN A 96 -2.99 -20.42 -6.39
CA GLN A 96 -2.22 -21.03 -5.30
C GLN A 96 -2.09 -20.09 -4.09
N VAL A 97 -1.74 -20.64 -2.93
CA VAL A 97 -1.36 -19.82 -1.76
C VAL A 97 -0.16 -18.92 -2.11
N GLU A 98 0.85 -19.44 -2.81
CA GLU A 98 1.97 -18.65 -3.32
C GLU A 98 1.52 -17.80 -4.52
N CYS A 99 1.90 -16.52 -4.55
CA CYS A 99 1.53 -15.61 -5.65
C CYS A 99 2.48 -15.69 -6.85
N ASN A 100 3.64 -16.33 -6.73
CA ASN A 100 4.54 -16.67 -7.84
C ASN A 100 4.92 -15.47 -8.73
N GLY A 101 5.15 -14.30 -8.11
CA GLY A 101 5.51 -13.07 -8.81
C GLY A 101 4.33 -12.33 -9.44
N LEU A 102 3.08 -12.75 -9.16
CA LEU A 102 1.88 -12.01 -9.55
C LEU A 102 1.45 -11.04 -8.43
N GLY A 103 0.90 -9.90 -8.84
CA GLY A 103 0.37 -8.89 -7.93
C GLY A 103 -1.09 -9.13 -7.56
N ALA A 104 -1.58 -8.40 -6.56
CA ALA A 104 -2.98 -8.40 -6.19
C ALA A 104 -3.88 -7.93 -7.34
N ALA A 105 -5.02 -8.59 -7.54
CA ALA A 105 -6.14 -8.02 -8.27
C ALA A 105 -6.82 -6.95 -7.38
N PRO A 106 -6.91 -5.69 -7.82
CA PRO A 106 -7.63 -4.65 -7.09
C PRO A 106 -9.12 -4.99 -6.89
N PRO A 107 -9.77 -4.52 -5.81
CA PRO A 107 -9.23 -3.64 -4.78
C PRO A 107 -8.34 -4.32 -3.73
N ALA A 108 -7.22 -3.69 -3.38
CA ALA A 108 -6.32 -4.15 -2.31
C ALA A 108 -5.57 -2.98 -1.65
N THR A 109 -5.52 -2.97 -0.33
CA THR A 109 -4.63 -2.07 0.42
C THR A 109 -3.20 -2.59 0.33
N LEU A 110 -2.28 -1.73 -0.08
CA LEU A 110 -0.88 -2.09 -0.30
C LEU A 110 0.02 -1.44 0.76
N ALA A 111 1.04 -2.16 1.20
CA ALA A 111 2.21 -1.58 1.84
C ALA A 111 3.40 -1.67 0.87
N GLU A 112 4.00 -0.53 0.56
CA GLU A 112 5.03 -0.41 -0.47
C GLU A 112 6.37 -0.02 0.18
N PHE A 113 7.46 -0.60 -0.30
CA PHE A 113 8.79 -0.41 0.27
C PHE A 113 9.86 -0.27 -0.80
N THR A 114 10.85 0.58 -0.53
CA THR A 114 12.14 0.62 -1.21
C THR A 114 13.21 0.81 -0.15
N LEU A 115 13.96 -0.25 0.15
CA LEU A 115 15.05 -0.24 1.12
C LEU A 115 16.31 0.37 0.50
N GLY A 116 16.98 1.24 1.23
CA GLY A 116 18.19 1.91 0.78
C GLY A 116 19.42 1.01 0.85
N THR A 117 20.38 1.22 -0.06
CA THR A 117 21.68 0.52 -0.03
C THR A 117 22.68 1.25 0.88
N GLY A 118 22.48 1.13 2.21
CA GLY A 118 23.18 1.97 3.19
C GLY A 118 22.68 3.42 3.21
N GLY A 119 21.50 3.65 2.63
CA GLY A 119 20.79 4.93 2.57
C GLY A 119 19.46 4.86 3.31
N GLN A 120 18.60 5.83 3.01
CA GLN A 120 17.26 5.93 3.58
C GLN A 120 16.29 4.97 2.87
N ASP A 121 15.47 4.29 3.65
CA ASP A 121 14.34 3.51 3.18
C ASP A 121 13.14 4.42 2.95
N PHE A 122 12.33 4.08 1.94
CA PHE A 122 11.05 4.72 1.66
C PHE A 122 9.94 3.70 1.80
N TYR A 123 8.88 4.05 2.52
CA TYR A 123 7.74 3.18 2.70
C TYR A 123 6.44 3.96 2.85
N ASP A 124 5.35 3.32 2.48
CA ASP A 124 4.01 3.88 2.57
C ASP A 124 2.94 2.77 2.61
N VAL A 125 1.72 3.19 2.97
CA VAL A 125 0.52 2.41 2.70
C VAL A 125 -0.29 3.14 1.65
N SER A 126 -0.75 2.41 0.64
CA SER A 126 -1.34 2.95 -0.57
C SER A 126 -2.73 2.37 -0.81
N LEU A 127 -3.67 3.28 -1.11
CA LEU A 127 -5.06 3.01 -1.48
C LEU A 127 -5.32 3.38 -2.95
N VAL A 128 -4.25 3.58 -3.73
CA VAL A 128 -4.32 3.85 -5.18
C VAL A 128 -5.03 2.71 -5.90
N ASP A 129 -4.76 1.48 -5.48
CA ASP A 129 -5.40 0.25 -5.97
C ASP A 129 -6.65 -0.11 -5.14
N GLY A 130 -7.22 0.85 -4.39
CA GLY A 130 -8.39 0.66 -3.55
C GLY A 130 -8.07 0.13 -2.15
N TYR A 131 -9.10 -0.40 -1.50
CA TYR A 131 -9.05 -0.82 -0.11
C TYR A 131 -9.81 -2.14 0.07
N ASN A 132 -9.27 -3.06 0.86
CA ASN A 132 -9.98 -4.26 1.29
C ASN A 132 -9.96 -4.45 2.81
N LEU A 133 -8.88 -4.08 3.50
CA LEU A 133 -8.78 -4.19 4.96
C LEU A 133 -7.80 -3.18 5.57
N PRO A 134 -7.94 -2.85 6.88
CA PRO A 134 -7.08 -1.85 7.51
C PRO A 134 -5.65 -2.36 7.66
N MET A 135 -4.67 -1.50 7.43
CA MET A 135 -3.25 -1.85 7.47
C MET A 135 -2.41 -0.70 8.01
N ILE A 136 -1.42 -1.02 8.84
CA ILE A 136 -0.38 -0.06 9.26
C ILE A 136 1.01 -0.66 9.06
N VAL A 137 1.98 0.22 8.83
CA VAL A 137 3.41 -0.08 8.82
C VAL A 137 4.10 0.76 9.87
N GLU A 138 4.91 0.10 10.70
CA GLU A 138 5.69 0.72 11.78
C GLU A 138 7.16 0.32 11.64
N GLY A 139 8.06 1.30 11.58
CA GLY A 139 9.51 1.10 11.63
C GLY A 139 10.02 1.01 13.08
N SER A 140 11.02 0.18 13.33
CA SER A 140 11.60 -0.06 14.65
C SER A 140 13.12 -0.19 14.59
N GLY A 141 13.81 0.28 15.64
CA GLY A 141 15.28 0.20 15.75
C GLY A 141 16.10 1.15 14.88
N GLY A 142 15.49 1.76 13.86
CA GLY A 142 16.15 2.69 12.94
C GLY A 142 16.26 4.13 13.44
N SER A 143 16.71 5.01 12.54
CA SER A 143 16.91 6.44 12.77
C SER A 143 16.31 7.30 11.65
N GLY A 144 16.03 8.57 11.93
CA GLY A 144 15.26 9.46 11.04
C GLY A 144 13.85 9.69 11.58
N GLU A 145 12.88 9.93 10.70
CA GLU A 145 11.49 10.14 11.09
C GLU A 145 10.84 8.85 11.57
N CYS A 146 11.00 7.76 10.80
CA CYS A 146 10.50 6.41 11.09
C CYS A 146 9.03 6.39 11.54
N ALA A 147 8.23 7.31 11.01
CA ALA A 147 6.85 7.48 11.43
C ALA A 147 5.96 6.36 10.89
N ALA A 148 4.95 5.99 11.69
CA ALA A 148 3.97 5.00 11.27
C ALA A 148 3.05 5.56 10.17
N THR A 149 2.77 4.71 9.18
CA THR A 149 1.92 4.98 8.01
C THR A 149 0.82 3.94 7.91
N GLY A 150 -0.32 4.27 7.29
CA GLY A 150 -1.43 3.33 7.21
C GLY A 150 -2.82 3.90 7.34
N CYS A 151 -3.78 2.99 7.23
CA CYS A 151 -5.18 3.22 7.47
C CYS A 151 -5.72 2.30 8.57
N VAL A 152 -6.20 2.90 9.65
CA VAL A 152 -6.89 2.20 10.75
C VAL A 152 -8.41 2.19 10.60
N ALA A 153 -8.96 3.09 9.77
CA ALA A 153 -10.38 3.20 9.54
C ALA A 153 -10.88 2.04 8.66
N ASP A 154 -12.09 1.54 8.94
CA ASP A 154 -12.77 0.62 8.03
C ASP A 154 -13.44 1.41 6.90
N VAL A 155 -12.72 1.57 5.78
CA VAL A 155 -13.20 2.31 4.61
C VAL A 155 -14.40 1.62 3.96
N ASN A 156 -14.55 0.30 4.11
CA ASN A 156 -15.68 -0.44 3.54
C ASN A 156 -17.04 0.07 4.06
N GLN A 157 -17.10 0.52 5.33
CA GLN A 157 -18.33 1.09 5.92
C GLN A 157 -18.75 2.41 5.28
N GLN A 158 -17.82 3.13 4.66
CA GLN A 158 -18.03 4.45 4.06
C GLN A 158 -17.92 4.40 2.53
N CYS A 159 -17.73 3.21 1.95
CA CYS A 159 -17.54 3.04 0.53
C CYS A 159 -18.81 3.42 -0.25
N PRO A 160 -18.73 4.41 -1.17
CA PRO A 160 -19.82 4.78 -2.06
C PRO A 160 -20.29 3.58 -2.90
N ALA A 161 -21.57 3.52 -3.23
CA ALA A 161 -22.17 2.37 -3.90
C ALA A 161 -21.48 2.03 -5.23
N GLU A 162 -21.08 3.06 -5.97
CA GLU A 162 -20.38 2.98 -7.24
C GLU A 162 -18.93 2.46 -7.15
N LEU A 163 -18.35 2.43 -5.95
CA LEU A 163 -17.00 1.92 -5.69
C LEU A 163 -17.00 0.56 -4.96
N ARG A 164 -18.15 0.07 -4.49
CA ARG A 164 -18.21 -1.21 -3.76
C ARG A 164 -17.81 -2.37 -4.67
N ALA A 165 -17.04 -3.30 -4.12
CA ALA A 165 -16.72 -4.58 -4.72
C ALA A 165 -17.24 -5.72 -3.83
N GLY A 166 -17.63 -6.83 -4.46
CA GLY A 166 -18.34 -7.92 -3.78
C GLY A 166 -19.69 -7.45 -3.22
N ASP A 167 -20.06 -7.99 -2.06
CA ASP A 167 -21.20 -7.56 -1.25
C ASP A 167 -20.82 -6.44 -0.24
N GLY A 168 -19.67 -5.77 -0.48
CA GLY A 168 -19.15 -4.67 0.35
C GLY A 168 -17.88 -5.02 1.12
N GLU A 169 -17.22 -6.13 0.80
CA GLU A 169 -15.97 -6.56 1.44
C GLU A 169 -14.76 -5.73 1.02
N ALA A 170 -14.88 -4.95 -0.05
CA ALA A 170 -13.82 -4.07 -0.50
C ALA A 170 -14.34 -2.82 -1.23
N CYS A 171 -13.49 -1.82 -1.34
CA CYS A 171 -13.77 -0.54 -1.97
C CYS A 171 -12.75 -0.25 -3.08
N LYS A 172 -13.21 -0.17 -4.32
CA LYS A 172 -12.42 0.22 -5.49
C LYS A 172 -11.93 1.65 -5.37
N SER A 173 -10.74 1.94 -5.88
CA SER A 173 -10.38 3.30 -6.22
C SER A 173 -11.20 3.78 -7.43
N ALA A 174 -11.24 5.09 -7.65
CA ALA A 174 -11.90 5.64 -8.83
C ALA A 174 -11.23 5.19 -10.14
N CYS A 175 -9.90 4.98 -10.15
CA CYS A 175 -9.21 4.44 -11.31
C CYS A 175 -9.71 3.04 -11.64
N GLU A 176 -9.79 2.15 -10.65
CA GLU A 176 -10.27 0.79 -10.87
C GLU A 176 -11.77 0.75 -11.26
N ALA A 177 -12.59 1.65 -10.70
CA ALA A 177 -14.02 1.67 -11.00
C ALA A 177 -14.34 2.24 -12.39
N PHE A 178 -13.64 3.30 -12.83
CA PHE A 178 -14.02 4.07 -14.00
C PHE A 178 -13.01 4.03 -15.14
N GLY A 179 -11.74 3.73 -14.86
CA GLY A 179 -10.66 3.63 -15.87
C GLY A 179 -10.34 4.94 -16.60
N SER A 180 -10.87 6.08 -16.14
CA SER A 180 -10.67 7.36 -16.83
C SER A 180 -9.26 7.91 -16.57
N PRO A 181 -8.64 8.59 -17.55
CA PRO A 181 -7.30 9.15 -17.40
C PRO A 181 -7.14 10.09 -16.20
N GLU A 182 -8.19 10.83 -15.84
CA GLU A 182 -8.24 11.74 -14.70
C GLU A 182 -8.10 11.02 -13.36
N TYR A 183 -8.68 9.82 -13.23
CA TYR A 183 -8.60 9.04 -12.00
C TYR A 183 -7.34 8.16 -11.96
N CYS A 184 -6.88 7.69 -13.11
CA CYS A 184 -5.71 6.84 -13.24
C CYS A 184 -4.40 7.62 -13.44
N CYS A 185 -4.47 8.95 -13.47
CA CYS A 185 -3.33 9.83 -13.73
C CYS A 185 -2.51 9.40 -14.95
N SER A 186 -3.19 9.18 -16.07
CA SER A 186 -2.59 8.69 -17.31
C SER A 186 -2.85 9.65 -18.48
N GLY A 187 -2.16 9.45 -19.60
CA GLY A 187 -2.31 10.30 -20.78
C GLY A 187 -2.06 11.79 -20.47
N ALA A 188 -3.05 12.65 -20.71
CA ALA A 188 -2.95 14.08 -20.42
C ALA A 188 -2.85 14.42 -18.91
N PHE A 189 -3.17 13.45 -18.05
CA PHE A 189 -3.17 13.58 -16.59
C PHE A 189 -1.95 12.90 -15.94
N ASN A 190 -0.91 12.58 -16.70
CA ASN A 190 0.29 11.88 -16.22
C ASN A 190 1.32 12.78 -15.49
N THR A 191 0.87 13.88 -14.89
CA THR A 191 1.73 14.73 -14.07
C THR A 191 0.99 15.18 -12.82
N PRO A 192 1.68 15.50 -11.71
CA PRO A 192 1.06 16.11 -10.53
C PRO A 192 0.36 17.46 -10.84
N ALA A 193 0.84 18.16 -11.88
CA ALA A 193 0.24 19.41 -12.31
C ALA A 193 -1.13 19.20 -12.97
N THR A 194 -1.35 18.07 -13.64
CA THR A 194 -2.56 17.79 -14.43
C THR A 194 -3.51 16.81 -13.75
N CYS A 195 -3.03 15.78 -13.03
CA CYS A 195 -3.89 14.93 -12.20
C CYS A 195 -4.19 15.62 -10.87
N LYS A 196 -5.46 15.92 -10.60
CA LYS A 196 -5.88 16.57 -9.34
C LYS A 196 -6.66 15.60 -8.46
N PRO A 197 -6.65 15.79 -7.13
CA PRO A 197 -7.47 15.01 -6.23
C PRO A 197 -8.95 15.05 -6.64
N SER A 198 -9.59 13.89 -6.70
CA SER A 198 -11.03 13.77 -6.96
C SER A 198 -11.82 13.70 -5.66
N VAL A 199 -13.15 13.75 -5.75
CA VAL A 199 -14.02 13.50 -4.58
C VAL A 199 -13.79 12.11 -3.98
N TYR A 200 -13.42 11.13 -4.80
CA TYR A 200 -13.16 9.77 -4.34
C TYR A 200 -11.81 9.65 -3.64
N SER A 201 -10.74 10.22 -4.20
CA SER A 201 -9.43 10.20 -3.53
C SER A 201 -9.44 11.02 -2.24
N GLN A 202 -10.18 12.13 -2.20
CA GLN A 202 -10.38 12.90 -0.97
C GLN A 202 -11.14 12.11 0.11
N MET A 203 -12.07 11.22 -0.27
CA MET A 203 -12.74 10.32 0.68
C MET A 203 -11.75 9.33 1.30
N PHE A 204 -10.91 8.69 0.48
CA PHE A 204 -9.84 7.82 0.99
C PHE A 204 -8.87 8.58 1.90
N LYS A 205 -8.43 9.78 1.50
CA LYS A 205 -7.51 10.61 2.30
C LYS A 205 -8.14 11.08 3.62
N ALA A 206 -9.42 11.41 3.62
CA ALA A 206 -10.14 11.81 4.84
C ALA A 206 -10.24 10.64 5.84
N ALA A 207 -10.49 9.43 5.35
CA ALA A 207 -10.50 8.23 6.19
C ALA A 207 -9.10 7.81 6.65
N CYS A 208 -8.10 7.98 5.79
CA CYS A 208 -6.73 7.51 5.97
C CYS A 208 -5.71 8.62 5.64
N PRO A 209 -5.53 9.64 6.52
CA PRO A 209 -4.68 10.79 6.21
C PRO A 209 -3.21 10.46 5.97
N LYS A 210 -2.75 9.32 6.51
CA LYS A 210 -1.37 8.82 6.42
C LYS A 210 -1.23 7.71 5.36
N SER A 211 -2.05 7.72 4.31
CA SER A 211 -1.94 6.78 3.20
C SER A 211 -2.06 7.53 1.86
N TYR A 212 -1.44 6.97 0.82
CA TYR A 212 -1.69 7.43 -0.55
C TYR A 212 -3.13 7.17 -0.93
N SER A 213 -3.82 8.20 -1.39
CA SER A 213 -5.21 8.12 -1.85
C SER A 213 -5.37 8.13 -3.37
N TYR A 214 -4.34 8.53 -4.10
CA TYR A 214 -4.22 8.48 -5.57
C TYR A 214 -2.74 8.63 -5.99
N ALA A 215 -2.43 8.43 -7.27
CA ALA A 215 -1.05 8.27 -7.76
C ALA A 215 -0.10 9.47 -7.52
N TYR A 216 -0.64 10.70 -7.41
CA TYR A 216 0.15 11.90 -7.12
C TYR A 216 -0.29 12.58 -5.82
N ASP A 217 -0.74 11.79 -4.85
CA ASP A 217 -0.97 12.32 -3.50
C ASP A 217 0.30 12.99 -2.95
N ASP A 218 0.11 13.92 -2.03
CA ASP A 218 1.21 14.76 -1.57
C ASP A 218 2.23 13.98 -0.71
N ALA A 219 3.38 14.62 -0.48
CA ALA A 219 4.51 14.04 0.23
C ALA A 219 4.21 13.65 1.71
N THR A 220 3.03 13.95 2.25
CA THR A 220 2.63 13.47 3.58
C THR A 220 2.37 11.96 3.64
N SER A 221 2.34 11.29 2.48
CA SER A 221 2.05 9.87 2.37
C SER A 221 3.28 8.98 2.25
N THR A 222 4.49 9.52 2.05
CA THR A 222 5.75 8.74 2.05
C THR A 222 6.58 9.00 3.27
N PHE A 223 7.02 7.92 3.87
CA PHE A 223 7.72 7.91 5.13
C PHE A 223 9.10 7.35 4.94
N THR A 224 10.01 7.82 5.78
CA THR A 224 11.42 7.49 5.65
C THR A 224 12.02 7.03 6.95
N CYS A 225 12.91 6.06 6.86
CA CYS A 225 13.65 5.54 8.00
C CYS A 225 14.98 4.95 7.53
N THR A 226 15.97 4.90 8.41
CA THR A 226 17.29 4.35 8.08
C THR A 226 17.64 3.24 9.07
N GLY A 227 17.93 2.04 8.53
CA GLY A 227 18.39 0.91 9.32
C GLY A 227 17.34 0.35 10.28
N ALA A 228 16.08 0.28 9.83
CA ALA A 228 14.97 -0.24 10.62
C ALA A 228 14.53 -1.64 10.22
N ASP A 229 13.92 -2.32 11.19
CA ASP A 229 13.00 -3.43 10.95
C ASP A 229 11.56 -2.90 10.87
N TYR A 230 10.69 -3.57 10.13
CA TYR A 230 9.34 -3.10 9.85
C TYR A 230 8.29 -4.11 10.29
N THR A 231 7.22 -3.61 10.91
CA THR A 231 6.03 -4.42 11.25
C THR A 231 4.86 -3.99 10.39
N VAL A 232 4.31 -4.92 9.61
CA VAL A 232 3.07 -4.76 8.83
C VAL A 232 1.93 -5.39 9.63
N THR A 233 1.05 -4.56 10.19
CA THR A 233 -0.09 -5.04 11.00
C THR A 233 -1.38 -4.88 10.22
N PHE A 234 -2.10 -5.99 10.07
CA PHE A 234 -3.43 -6.04 9.48
C PHE A 234 -4.50 -5.96 10.58
N CYS A 235 -5.55 -5.15 10.35
CA CYS A 235 -6.59 -4.82 11.32
C CYS A 235 -6.06 -4.34 12.69
N PRO A 236 -5.23 -3.28 12.77
CA PRO A 236 -4.62 -2.84 14.03
C PRO A 236 -5.62 -2.48 15.15
N SER A 237 -6.87 -2.12 14.80
CA SER A 237 -7.90 -1.68 15.74
C SER A 237 -8.83 -2.78 16.26
N SER A 238 -8.72 -4.03 15.80
CA SER A 238 -9.59 -5.14 16.23
C SER A 238 -9.17 -5.80 17.55
N SER A 239 -8.15 -5.27 18.25
CA SER A 239 -7.90 -5.64 19.65
C SER A 239 -8.99 -5.04 20.56
N PRO A 240 -9.68 -5.84 21.39
CA PRO A 240 -10.55 -5.28 22.42
C PRO A 240 -9.67 -4.46 23.38
N SER A 241 -9.98 -3.16 23.49
CA SER A 241 -9.36 -2.25 24.44
C SER A 241 -9.60 -2.70 25.89
N GLN A 242 -8.84 -3.68 26.36
CA GLN A 242 -8.70 -4.02 27.77
C GLN A 242 -7.47 -3.30 28.34
N LYS A 243 -7.54 -1.97 28.39
CA LYS A 243 -6.79 -1.19 29.38
C LYS A 243 -7.43 0.18 29.63
N SER A 244 -8.71 0.17 30.01
CA SER A 244 -9.16 1.18 30.98
C SER A 244 -8.58 0.80 32.32
N SER A 245 -7.32 1.17 32.58
CA SER A 245 -6.83 1.25 33.95
C SER A 245 -7.53 2.45 34.58
N SER A 246 -8.70 2.19 35.15
CA SER A 246 -9.33 3.04 36.15
C SER A 246 -8.31 3.28 37.26
N TYR A 247 -7.74 4.48 37.27
CA TYR A 247 -7.00 5.00 38.40
C TYR A 247 -8.02 5.18 39.52
N ALA A 248 -8.15 4.19 40.41
CA ALA A 248 -8.89 4.33 41.64
C ALA A 248 -8.10 5.27 42.57
N PRO A 249 -8.64 6.45 42.95
CA PRO A 249 -8.00 7.25 43.97
C PRO A 249 -8.19 6.58 45.35
N PRO A 250 -7.22 6.67 46.28
CA PRO A 250 -7.35 6.07 47.59
C PRO A 250 -8.41 6.80 48.42
N MET A 251 -9.32 6.01 48.99
CA MET A 251 -10.21 6.42 50.06
C MET A 251 -9.43 6.99 51.24
N THR A 252 -9.68 8.25 51.59
CA THR A 252 -9.51 8.75 52.96
C THR A 252 -10.75 9.54 53.32
N GLY A 253 -11.46 9.06 54.34
CA GLY A 253 -12.64 9.70 54.87
C GLY A 253 -12.27 10.83 55.85
N SER A 254 -12.99 11.94 55.78
CA SER A 254 -13.68 12.52 56.94
C SER A 254 -14.59 13.69 56.53
N SER A 255 -15.69 13.75 57.25
CA SER A 255 -16.85 14.64 57.19
C SER A 255 -16.56 16.14 57.23
N THR A 256 -17.28 16.93 56.42
CA THR A 256 -18.18 18.04 56.87
C THR A 256 -18.93 18.68 55.68
N SER A 257 -20.16 19.11 55.92
CA SER A 257 -21.04 19.95 55.07
C SER A 257 -21.39 21.22 55.88
N PRO A 258 -22.12 22.24 55.36
CA PRO A 258 -22.41 22.67 53.98
C PRO A 258 -22.26 24.21 53.76
N GLN A 259 -22.49 24.72 52.54
CA GLN A 259 -22.91 26.10 52.11
C GLN A 259 -22.16 26.50 50.80
N GLN A 260 -22.62 27.33 49.85
CA GLN A 260 -23.89 27.98 49.47
C GLN A 260 -23.55 28.86 48.22
N GLY A 261 -24.40 28.91 47.19
CA GLY A 261 -24.68 30.16 46.43
C GLY A 261 -24.00 30.47 45.07
N SER A 262 -24.86 30.84 44.10
CA SER A 262 -24.73 31.77 42.94
C SER A 262 -23.73 31.43 41.81
N SER A 263 -24.15 31.13 40.56
CA SER A 263 -24.74 32.00 39.51
C SER A 263 -23.95 33.27 39.22
N LEU A 264 -23.51 33.46 37.97
CA LEU A 264 -23.63 34.73 37.23
C LEU A 264 -23.25 34.53 35.75
N ASP A 265 -24.16 35.01 34.89
CA ASP A 265 -24.04 35.29 33.46
C ASP A 265 -22.91 36.28 33.13
N TYR A 266 -22.37 36.18 31.90
CA TYR A 266 -21.93 37.36 31.15
C TYR A 266 -21.96 37.14 29.62
N SER A 267 -22.92 37.77 28.97
CA SER A 267 -22.96 38.18 27.55
C SER A 267 -22.01 39.38 27.37
N GLY A 268 -21.32 39.68 26.26
CA GLY A 268 -21.64 39.59 24.84
C GLY A 268 -21.50 41.01 24.24
N TYR A 269 -20.63 41.23 23.26
CA TYR A 269 -20.54 42.39 22.33
C TYR A 269 -19.65 41.94 21.15
N GLY A 270 -19.84 42.21 19.87
CA GLY A 270 -20.74 43.09 19.13
C GLY A 270 -20.00 43.61 17.87
N SER A 271 -20.40 43.09 16.69
CA SER A 271 -20.45 43.67 15.32
C SER A 271 -19.33 44.51 14.68
N GLY A 272 -19.09 44.27 13.39
CA GLY A 272 -18.52 45.26 12.45
C GLY A 272 -18.19 44.74 11.04
N SER A 273 -18.99 45.15 10.05
CA SER A 273 -19.01 44.75 8.63
C SER A 273 -17.92 45.36 7.72
N GLY A 274 -17.66 44.75 6.55
CA GLY A 274 -17.13 45.47 5.37
C GLY A 274 -16.40 44.63 4.29
N TYR A 275 -17.07 44.31 3.18
CA TYR A 275 -16.49 44.12 1.82
C TYR A 275 -16.29 45.51 1.14
N PRO A 276 -15.66 45.71 -0.05
CA PRO A 276 -15.35 44.75 -1.13
C PRO A 276 -13.96 44.91 -1.81
N GLY A 277 -13.64 44.06 -2.81
CA GLY A 277 -12.54 44.34 -3.75
C GLY A 277 -12.18 43.20 -4.71
N THR A 278 -12.61 43.34 -5.97
CA THR A 278 -12.39 42.48 -7.14
C THR A 278 -11.07 42.82 -7.85
N THR A 279 -10.33 41.84 -8.40
CA THR A 279 -9.46 42.05 -9.58
C THR A 279 -9.38 40.79 -10.46
N THR A 280 -9.48 41.01 -11.76
CA THR A 280 -9.50 40.06 -12.88
C THR A 280 -8.14 39.93 -13.58
N GLY A 281 -7.84 38.71 -14.08
CA GLY A 281 -7.29 38.49 -15.43
C GLY A 281 -5.79 38.21 -15.59
N ALA A 282 -5.44 37.07 -16.21
CA ALA A 282 -4.72 36.99 -17.49
C ALA A 282 -4.50 35.54 -17.93
N ALA A 283 -4.83 35.27 -19.20
CA ALA A 283 -4.55 34.04 -19.93
C ALA A 283 -3.20 34.13 -20.64
N GLY A 284 -2.55 32.99 -20.88
CA GLY A 284 -1.36 32.86 -21.72
C GLY A 284 -1.32 31.51 -22.44
N THR A 285 -1.41 31.56 -23.76
CA THR A 285 -1.43 30.44 -24.73
C THR A 285 -0.05 30.10 -25.29
N GLY A 286 0.22 28.81 -25.50
CA GLY A 286 0.76 28.27 -26.77
C GLY A 286 2.27 27.97 -26.89
N GLY A 287 2.60 26.73 -27.29
CA GLY A 287 3.91 26.36 -27.84
C GLY A 287 4.20 24.86 -27.89
N THR A 288 3.93 24.22 -29.02
CA THR A 288 4.29 22.84 -29.40
C THR A 288 5.75 22.74 -29.88
N THR A 289 6.48 21.64 -29.59
CA THR A 289 7.07 20.68 -30.57
C THR A 289 8.05 19.67 -29.96
N GLU A 290 7.84 18.41 -30.36
CA GLU A 290 8.79 17.34 -30.72
C GLU A 290 9.62 16.54 -29.70
N SER A 291 9.41 15.24 -29.85
CA SER A 291 9.99 14.06 -29.23
C SER A 291 11.48 13.85 -29.51
N ARG A 292 12.22 13.37 -28.50
CA ARG A 292 13.34 12.46 -28.73
C ARG A 292 13.51 11.48 -27.56
N THR A 293 13.53 10.22 -27.94
CA THR A 293 13.86 9.02 -27.17
C THR A 293 15.21 9.16 -26.46
N GLY A 294 15.25 8.84 -25.17
CA GLY A 294 16.46 8.78 -24.37
C GLY A 294 16.22 7.97 -23.09
N SER A 295 16.58 6.69 -23.15
CA SER A 295 16.73 5.79 -22.01
C SER A 295 17.97 6.19 -21.19
N GLY A 296 17.81 6.49 -19.91
CA GLY A 296 18.93 6.61 -18.96
C GLY A 296 18.86 7.83 -18.02
N GLU A 297 18.60 7.52 -16.74
CA GLU A 297 19.31 8.02 -15.56
C GLU A 297 18.97 9.38 -14.89
N THR A 298 18.98 9.28 -13.55
CA THR A 298 19.42 10.23 -12.51
C THR A 298 18.53 11.37 -12.00
N MET A 299 18.52 11.47 -10.67
CA MET A 299 17.78 12.38 -9.79
C MET A 299 18.16 13.86 -9.99
N LEU A 300 17.17 14.76 -9.91
CA LEU A 300 17.40 16.20 -9.70
C LEU A 300 17.19 16.56 -8.22
N ALA A 301 17.96 17.55 -7.76
CA ALA A 301 18.16 17.93 -6.35
C ALA A 301 16.97 18.59 -5.64
N ASP A 302 15.76 18.57 -6.23
CA ASP A 302 14.66 19.45 -5.84
C ASP A 302 13.41 18.71 -5.29
N GLY A 303 13.53 17.41 -4.99
CA GLY A 303 12.56 16.70 -4.11
C GLY A 303 11.18 16.38 -4.71
N SER A 304 11.05 16.06 -6.00
CA SER A 304 9.78 15.58 -6.61
C SER A 304 10.06 14.67 -7.82
N TYR A 305 9.53 13.46 -8.04
CA TYR A 305 9.09 12.34 -7.18
C TYR A 305 9.25 11.03 -7.99
N LEU A 306 9.49 9.90 -7.31
CA LEU A 306 9.55 8.52 -7.84
C LEU A 306 8.15 7.91 -8.09
N ALA A 307 7.24 8.62 -8.77
CA ALA A 307 5.90 8.08 -9.06
C ALA A 307 5.91 6.96 -10.14
N GLY A 308 7.07 6.70 -10.76
CA GLY A 308 7.21 5.77 -11.87
C GLY A 308 7.92 4.45 -11.57
N LEU A 309 8.32 4.17 -10.31
CA LEU A 309 9.00 2.90 -9.97
C LEU A 309 8.18 1.95 -9.08
N ALA A 310 7.07 2.41 -8.49
CA ALA A 310 6.16 1.56 -7.69
C ALA A 310 4.93 1.07 -8.49
N LEU A 311 4.48 1.84 -9.49
CA LEU A 311 3.43 1.41 -10.41
C LEU A 311 4.04 0.50 -11.48
N GLY A 312 4.21 -0.78 -11.13
CA GLY A 312 4.55 -1.81 -12.10
C GLY A 312 3.45 -1.89 -13.17
N ASP A 313 3.68 -1.27 -14.33
CA ASP A 313 2.92 -1.51 -15.55
C ASP A 313 3.07 -2.99 -15.92
N SER A 314 2.13 -3.82 -15.45
CA SER A 314 1.90 -5.14 -16.04
C SER A 314 1.11 -4.92 -17.32
N PRO A 315 1.64 -5.26 -18.51
CA PRO A 315 0.82 -5.28 -19.71
C PRO A 315 -0.26 -6.35 -19.49
N ARG A 316 -1.52 -5.92 -19.36
CA ARG A 316 -2.67 -6.82 -19.46
C ARG A 316 -2.55 -7.51 -20.81
N THR A 317 -2.24 -8.80 -20.81
CA THR A 317 -2.35 -9.64 -21.99
C THR A 317 -3.85 -9.76 -22.31
N THR A 318 -4.37 -8.83 -23.10
CA THR A 318 -5.64 -9.06 -23.77
C THR A 318 -5.42 -10.22 -24.74
N ALA A 319 -5.96 -11.38 -24.41
CA ALA A 319 -6.03 -12.51 -25.33
C ALA A 319 -6.86 -12.07 -26.55
N SER A 320 -6.18 -11.54 -27.56
CA SER A 320 -6.80 -11.22 -28.84
C SER A 320 -7.25 -12.54 -29.48
N LEU A 321 -8.55 -12.63 -29.75
CA LEU A 321 -9.25 -13.72 -30.45
C LEU A 321 -8.85 -13.85 -31.94
N THR A 322 -7.59 -13.55 -32.28
CA THR A 322 -7.05 -13.59 -33.64
C THR A 322 -6.12 -14.78 -33.89
N GLY A 323 -5.76 -15.55 -32.86
CA GLY A 323 -4.87 -16.73 -32.99
C GLY A 323 -5.55 -18.04 -33.39
N ALA A 324 -6.88 -18.16 -33.25
CA ALA A 324 -7.60 -19.43 -33.48
C ALA A 324 -7.93 -19.70 -34.96
N LEU A 325 -7.79 -18.69 -35.85
CA LEU A 325 -8.11 -18.81 -37.28
C LEU A 325 -6.93 -19.25 -38.15
N GLN A 326 -5.70 -19.21 -37.64
CA GLN A 326 -4.52 -19.61 -38.42
C GLN A 326 -4.19 -21.10 -38.29
N PHE A 327 -4.61 -21.77 -37.20
CA PHE A 327 -4.38 -23.21 -37.02
C PHE A 327 -5.39 -24.09 -37.77
N THR A 328 -6.60 -23.61 -38.04
CA THR A 328 -7.61 -24.36 -38.79
C THR A 328 -7.33 -24.40 -40.30
N CYS A 329 -6.63 -23.40 -40.84
CA CYS A 329 -6.30 -23.35 -42.26
C CYS A 329 -5.15 -24.29 -42.68
N LEU A 330 -4.25 -24.64 -41.74
CA LEU A 330 -3.10 -25.52 -41.97
C LEU A 330 -3.46 -27.02 -41.90
N LEU A 331 -4.51 -27.37 -41.16
CA LEU A 331 -5.01 -28.76 -41.09
C LEU A 331 -5.87 -29.14 -42.31
N LEU A 332 -6.59 -28.17 -42.90
CA LEU A 332 -7.36 -28.40 -44.12
C LEU A 332 -6.48 -28.58 -45.37
N SER A 333 -5.33 -27.89 -45.45
CA SER A 333 -4.40 -28.07 -46.59
C SER A 333 -3.64 -29.40 -46.57
N LEU A 334 -3.40 -29.97 -45.39
CA LEU A 334 -2.78 -31.30 -45.23
C LEU A 334 -3.74 -32.46 -45.50
N MET A 335 -5.06 -32.26 -45.36
CA MET A 335 -6.06 -33.29 -45.69
C MET A 335 -6.33 -33.40 -47.20
N PHE A 336 -6.07 -32.34 -47.99
CA PHE A 336 -6.26 -32.36 -49.45
C PHE A 336 -5.11 -33.00 -50.23
N THR A 337 -3.91 -33.10 -49.65
CA THR A 337 -2.77 -33.79 -50.29
C THR A 337 -2.82 -35.31 -50.18
N PHE A 338 -3.69 -35.87 -49.33
CA PHE A 338 -3.85 -37.33 -49.17
C PHE A 338 -4.94 -37.96 -50.05
N PHE A 339 -5.73 -37.15 -50.77
CA PHE A 339 -6.77 -37.65 -51.69
C PHE A 339 -6.36 -37.65 -53.17
N TYR A 340 -5.13 -37.25 -53.49
CA TYR A 340 -4.58 -37.26 -54.84
C TYR A 340 -3.17 -37.87 -54.87
N LEU A 341 -3.09 -39.16 -54.54
CA LEU A 341 -2.02 -40.10 -54.91
C LEU A 341 -2.55 -41.53 -54.83
#